data_AF-A0AAA9TGB0-F1
#
_entry.id   AF-A0AAA9TGB0-F1
#
_cell.length_a   1.000
_cell.length_b   1.000
_cell.length_c   1.000
_cell.angle_alpha   90.00
_cell.angle_beta   90.00
_cell.angle_gamma   90.00
#
_symmetry.space_group_name_H-M   'P 1'
#
loop_
_entity.id
_entity.type
_entity.pdbx_description
1 polymer ?
#
loop_
_entity_poly.entity_id
_entity_poly.type
_entity_poly.pdbx_seq_one_letter_code
_entity_poly.pdbx_strand_id
1 'polypeptide(L)'
;MDSELMHSIVGSYLKPPERVCVPSITRSDESSQTHYSVNLELTSSQMLRSPNSQALILALKTLQEKIHRLELERTQAEDNLNILSREAAQYKKALENETSERNLAHEELIKQKKDISMQLSSAQSRCILLEKQLEYTKRMVLNVEREKNMILEQQAQLQREKEQDHMKLHAKLAKLDVLEKECFKLTTTQKTAEDKIKHLEEKLKEEEHQRKLFQDKASQKIKCLKRRPPQQICSKFETLPIMAEKPSRTTSQCKAVPSDSEKSISICHNLSELLMAMQDELDQMTMGYQDLLNQMKETESQSVCEDIECELERLVKKMEIKGEQISKLMQHQESVRKLQQKVQNSKMSETSAIQQEDSNCKGTKNIKNSSRKCLLTNSLQKNNNCRPIRVHNLQMKLRRDDIMWEQ
;
A
#
# COMPACT_ATOMS: atom_id res chain seq x y z
N MET A 1 9.84 -11.97 -42.54
CA MET A 1 11.22 -11.57 -42.17
C MET A 1 12.04 -12.81 -42.30
N ASP A 2 12.61 -12.95 -43.48
CA ASP A 2 13.09 -14.19 -44.04
C ASP A 2 14.61 -14.09 -44.19
N SER A 3 15.31 -15.20 -43.98
CA SER A 3 16.69 -15.45 -44.42
C SER A 3 16.89 -16.96 -44.27
N GLU A 4 16.84 -17.70 -45.38
CA GLU A 4 18.02 -18.09 -46.18
C GLU A 4 18.92 -19.08 -45.41
N LEU A 5 18.92 -20.38 -45.73
CA LEU A 5 19.36 -21.00 -46.99
C LEU A 5 20.87 -20.82 -47.22
N MET A 6 21.67 -21.78 -46.75
CA MET A 6 23.07 -21.92 -47.14
C MET A 6 23.35 -23.35 -47.60
N HIS A 7 23.59 -23.52 -48.90
CA HIS A 7 24.02 -24.78 -49.50
C HIS A 7 25.56 -24.82 -49.66
N SER A 8 26.18 -25.91 -49.23
CA SER A 8 27.45 -26.44 -49.79
C SER A 8 27.44 -27.95 -49.58
N ILE A 9 27.54 -28.85 -50.57
CA ILE A 9 28.30 -28.93 -51.84
C ILE A 9 29.76 -29.39 -51.61
N VAL A 10 30.19 -30.31 -52.47
CA VAL A 10 31.41 -31.14 -52.43
C VAL A 10 31.35 -32.27 -51.37
N GLY A 11 31.57 -33.54 -51.71
CA GLY A 11 31.82 -34.11 -53.05
C GLY A 11 31.68 -35.63 -53.08
N SER A 12 31.34 -36.18 -54.24
CA SER A 12 31.15 -37.62 -54.44
C SER A 12 32.47 -38.34 -54.69
N TYR A 13 32.71 -39.43 -53.95
CA TYR A 13 33.73 -40.42 -54.29
C TYR A 13 33.14 -41.83 -54.39
N LEU A 14 33.61 -42.53 -55.41
CA LEU A 14 33.07 -43.78 -55.96
C LEU A 14 32.95 -44.89 -54.89
N LYS A 15 31.77 -45.51 -54.81
CA LYS A 15 31.55 -46.77 -54.09
C LYS A 15 32.26 -47.91 -54.85
N PRO A 16 33.27 -48.60 -54.28
CA PRO A 16 33.84 -49.80 -54.91
C PRO A 16 32.83 -50.95 -54.93
N PRO A 17 32.92 -51.89 -55.89
CA PRO A 17 31.88 -52.89 -56.10
C PRO A 17 31.91 -54.02 -55.05
N GLU A 18 30.74 -54.55 -54.73
CA GLU A 18 30.62 -55.89 -54.16
C GLU A 18 31.19 -56.90 -55.15
N ARG A 19 32.24 -57.64 -54.76
CA ARG A 19 32.73 -58.79 -55.53
C ARG A 19 33.13 -59.96 -54.64
N VAL A 20 32.26 -60.96 -54.69
CA VAL A 20 32.58 -62.40 -54.68
C VAL A 20 33.30 -62.93 -53.43
N CYS A 21 32.57 -63.71 -52.63
CA CYS A 21 33.18 -64.72 -51.77
C CYS A 21 33.99 -65.71 -52.63
N VAL A 22 35.31 -65.66 -52.52
CA VAL A 22 36.18 -66.76 -52.93
C VAL A 22 36.31 -67.70 -51.72
N PRO A 23 35.99 -69.01 -51.82
CA PRO A 23 36.06 -69.90 -50.68
C PRO A 23 37.47 -70.00 -50.10
N SER A 24 37.58 -69.94 -48.77
CA SER A 24 38.80 -70.32 -48.05
C SER A 24 39.08 -71.80 -48.30
N ILE A 25 40.00 -72.10 -49.22
CA ILE A 25 40.53 -73.45 -49.42
C ILE A 25 41.46 -73.75 -48.24
N THR A 26 40.88 -74.23 -47.13
CA THR A 26 41.59 -74.89 -46.03
C THR A 26 42.07 -76.25 -46.50
N ARG A 27 43.13 -76.25 -47.32
CA ARG A 27 43.75 -77.47 -47.86
C ARG A 27 44.60 -78.14 -46.79
N SER A 28 44.07 -79.23 -46.25
CA SER A 28 44.80 -80.34 -45.61
C SER A 28 45.81 -79.95 -44.52
N ASP A 29 45.36 -79.95 -43.26
CA ASP A 29 46.21 -80.38 -42.14
C ASP A 29 46.50 -81.90 -42.26
N GLU A 30 47.31 -82.28 -43.25
CA GLU A 30 47.87 -83.62 -43.39
C GLU A 30 49.38 -83.58 -43.15
N SER A 31 49.76 -83.52 -41.87
CA SER A 31 51.14 -83.68 -41.41
C SER A 31 51.63 -85.14 -41.52
N SER A 32 51.54 -85.72 -42.72
CA SER A 32 51.99 -87.07 -43.04
C SER A 32 53.46 -87.06 -43.48
N GLN A 33 54.41 -87.00 -42.53
CA GLN A 33 55.84 -87.19 -42.85
C GLN A 33 56.68 -87.99 -41.85
N THR A 34 56.19 -89.17 -41.44
CA THR A 34 57.07 -90.28 -41.03
C THR A 34 57.55 -91.09 -42.24
N HIS A 35 58.20 -90.41 -43.19
CA HIS A 35 58.81 -91.06 -44.35
C HIS A 35 60.19 -91.67 -43.99
N TYR A 36 60.19 -92.99 -43.87
CA TYR A 36 61.32 -93.94 -44.00
C TYR A 36 62.72 -93.33 -44.15
N SER A 37 63.54 -93.44 -43.08
CA SER A 37 64.99 -93.41 -43.22
C SER A 37 65.46 -94.69 -43.91
N VAL A 38 65.63 -94.64 -45.23
CA VAL A 38 66.35 -95.69 -45.99
C VAL A 38 67.85 -95.43 -45.83
N ASN A 39 68.60 -96.44 -45.37
CA ASN A 39 70.03 -96.30 -45.10
C ASN A 39 70.82 -95.90 -46.36
N LEU A 40 71.62 -94.84 -46.25
CA LEU A 40 72.57 -94.44 -47.28
C LEU A 40 73.86 -95.25 -47.17
N GLU A 41 73.83 -96.51 -47.61
CA GLU A 41 75.06 -97.29 -47.77
C GLU A 41 74.96 -98.26 -48.96
N LEU A 42 75.48 -97.84 -50.13
CA LEU A 42 76.40 -98.61 -50.97
C LEU A 42 76.88 -97.81 -52.22
N THR A 43 78.20 -97.87 -52.46
CA THR A 43 78.87 -97.78 -53.78
C THR A 43 78.41 -96.77 -54.84
N SER A 44 79.11 -95.63 -54.96
CA SER A 44 79.38 -94.99 -56.27
C SER A 44 80.60 -94.05 -56.27
N SER A 45 81.78 -94.60 -55.94
CA SER A 45 83.01 -93.80 -55.80
C SER A 45 83.88 -93.71 -57.07
N GLN A 46 83.42 -94.23 -58.22
CA GLN A 46 84.33 -94.52 -59.35
C GLN A 46 83.76 -94.32 -60.78
N MET A 47 82.87 -93.35 -61.00
CA MET A 47 82.44 -92.94 -62.36
C MET A 47 82.46 -91.43 -62.65
N LEU A 48 83.01 -90.61 -61.75
CA LEU A 48 83.03 -89.14 -61.89
C LEU A 48 84.46 -88.60 -62.01
N ARG A 49 85.07 -88.74 -63.19
CA ARG A 49 86.36 -88.10 -63.52
C ARG A 49 86.41 -87.55 -64.96
N SER A 50 85.33 -86.87 -65.36
CA SER A 50 85.26 -86.02 -66.55
C SER A 50 85.16 -84.55 -66.13
N PRO A 51 85.87 -83.60 -66.78
CA PRO A 51 85.74 -82.17 -66.45
C PRO A 51 84.29 -81.67 -66.50
N ASN A 52 83.51 -82.16 -67.47
CA ASN A 52 82.13 -81.73 -67.68
C ASN A 52 81.18 -82.23 -66.57
N SER A 53 81.39 -83.44 -66.03
CA SER A 53 80.56 -83.93 -64.91
C SER A 53 80.89 -83.20 -63.61
N GLN A 54 82.16 -82.84 -63.39
CA GLN A 54 82.57 -82.00 -62.26
C GLN A 54 81.96 -80.60 -62.34
N ALA A 55 81.98 -79.96 -63.51
CA ALA A 55 81.37 -78.64 -63.74
C ALA A 55 79.85 -78.67 -63.49
N LEU A 56 79.14 -79.70 -63.96
CA LEU A 56 77.71 -79.87 -63.72
C LEU A 56 77.38 -80.01 -62.23
N ILE A 57 78.15 -80.82 -61.48
CA ILE A 57 77.95 -81.00 -60.04
C ILE A 57 78.20 -79.70 -59.27
N LEU A 58 79.19 -78.90 -59.67
CA LEU A 58 79.44 -77.58 -59.08
C LEU A 58 78.29 -76.59 -59.38
N ALA A 59 77.80 -76.56 -60.62
CA ALA A 59 76.68 -75.71 -61.02
C ALA A 59 75.38 -76.07 -60.25
N LEU A 60 75.08 -77.37 -60.10
CA LEU A 60 73.93 -77.84 -59.33
C LEU A 60 74.04 -77.49 -57.84
N LYS A 61 75.22 -77.64 -57.22
CA LYS A 61 75.44 -77.21 -55.82
C LYS A 61 75.26 -75.70 -55.65
N THR A 62 75.79 -74.91 -56.59
CA THR A 62 75.63 -73.44 -56.59
C THR A 62 74.16 -73.04 -56.74
N LEU A 63 73.38 -73.77 -57.56
CA LEU A 63 71.95 -73.57 -57.70
C LEU A 63 71.19 -73.92 -56.42
N GLN A 64 71.51 -75.05 -55.78
CA GLN A 64 70.91 -75.47 -54.51
C GLN A 64 71.18 -74.47 -53.38
N GLU A 65 72.42 -73.98 -53.25
CA GLU A 65 72.76 -72.95 -52.27
C GLU A 65 72.01 -71.63 -52.55
N LYS A 66 71.87 -71.26 -53.83
CA LYS A 66 71.10 -70.07 -54.22
C LYS A 66 69.60 -70.22 -53.94
N ILE A 67 69.02 -71.39 -54.15
CA ILE A 67 67.61 -71.69 -53.80
C ILE A 67 67.44 -71.56 -52.29
N HIS A 68 68.27 -72.23 -51.49
CA HIS A 68 68.18 -72.17 -50.03
C HIS A 68 68.34 -70.75 -49.47
N ARG A 69 69.24 -69.95 -50.06
CA ARG A 69 69.41 -68.53 -49.74
C ARG A 69 68.15 -67.71 -50.06
N LEU A 70 67.55 -67.91 -51.23
CA LEU A 70 66.31 -67.24 -51.64
C LEU A 70 65.10 -67.68 -50.78
N GLU A 71 65.06 -68.93 -50.31
CA GLU A 71 64.05 -69.42 -49.37
C GLU A 71 64.15 -68.72 -48.00
N LEU A 72 65.37 -68.54 -47.48
CA LEU A 72 65.64 -67.80 -46.25
C LEU A 72 65.33 -66.29 -46.39
N GLU A 73 65.72 -65.68 -47.52
CA GLU A 73 65.36 -64.28 -47.84
C GLU A 73 63.84 -64.11 -47.97
N ARG A 74 63.12 -65.12 -48.50
CA ARG A 74 61.66 -65.13 -48.58
C ARG A 74 61.01 -65.18 -47.19
N THR A 75 61.43 -66.10 -46.31
CA THR A 75 60.85 -66.17 -44.96
C THR A 75 61.17 -64.93 -44.14
N GLN A 76 62.37 -64.36 -44.26
CA GLN A 76 62.72 -63.09 -43.62
C GLN A 76 61.83 -61.93 -44.12
N ALA A 77 61.56 -61.86 -45.43
CA ALA A 77 60.65 -60.84 -45.99
C ALA A 77 59.19 -61.04 -45.54
N GLU A 78 58.77 -62.30 -45.41
CA GLU A 78 57.44 -62.72 -44.93
C GLU A 78 57.24 -62.35 -43.44
N ASP A 79 58.23 -62.61 -42.58
CA ASP A 79 58.24 -62.18 -41.18
C ASP A 79 58.25 -60.65 -41.03
N ASN A 80 59.07 -59.94 -41.81
CA ASN A 80 59.09 -58.47 -41.83
C ASN A 80 57.72 -57.89 -42.23
N LEU A 81 57.06 -58.47 -43.23
CA LEU A 81 55.71 -58.07 -43.64
C LEU A 81 54.68 -58.34 -42.54
N ASN A 82 54.78 -59.48 -41.85
CA ASN A 82 53.92 -59.83 -40.72
C ASN A 82 54.12 -58.89 -39.51
N ILE A 83 55.33 -58.36 -39.29
CA ILE A 83 55.61 -57.32 -38.29
C ILE A 83 54.97 -56.00 -38.69
N LEU A 84 55.27 -55.49 -39.90
CA LEU A 84 54.73 -54.23 -40.40
C LEU A 84 53.19 -54.21 -40.47
N SER A 85 52.57 -55.33 -40.84
CA SER A 85 51.11 -55.51 -40.84
C SER A 85 50.52 -55.36 -39.43
N ARG A 86 51.18 -55.94 -38.42
CA ARG A 86 50.77 -55.86 -37.01
C ARG A 86 50.91 -54.44 -36.46
N GLU A 87 52.01 -53.76 -36.78
CA GLU A 87 52.24 -52.37 -36.40
C GLU A 87 51.22 -51.42 -37.05
N ALA A 88 50.96 -51.56 -38.36
CA ALA A 88 49.95 -50.78 -39.06
C ALA A 88 48.54 -50.98 -38.47
N ALA A 89 48.19 -52.22 -38.08
CA ALA A 89 46.94 -52.50 -37.38
C ALA A 89 46.86 -51.86 -35.98
N GLN A 90 47.99 -51.79 -35.25
CA GLN A 90 48.06 -51.10 -33.96
C GLN A 90 47.91 -49.58 -34.10
N TYR A 91 48.60 -48.95 -35.06
CA TYR A 91 48.46 -47.52 -35.34
C TYR A 91 47.02 -47.15 -35.76
N LYS A 92 46.40 -47.98 -36.63
CA LYS A 92 45.00 -47.81 -37.00
C LYS A 92 44.08 -47.83 -35.76
N LYS A 93 44.23 -48.85 -34.91
CA LYS A 93 43.42 -48.98 -33.68
C LYS A 93 43.63 -47.81 -32.72
N ALA A 94 44.86 -47.33 -32.57
CA ALA A 94 45.16 -46.18 -31.72
C ALA A 94 44.45 -44.90 -32.22
N LEU A 95 44.46 -44.65 -33.54
CA LEU A 95 43.79 -43.51 -34.16
C LEU A 95 42.25 -43.60 -34.08
N GLU A 96 41.69 -44.80 -34.20
CA GLU A 96 40.26 -45.07 -34.01
C GLU A 96 39.82 -44.83 -32.54
N ASN A 97 40.62 -45.30 -31.57
CA ASN A 97 40.40 -45.04 -30.14
C ASN A 97 40.47 -43.54 -29.80
N GLU A 98 41.54 -42.85 -30.19
CA GLU A 98 41.71 -41.40 -29.91
C GLU A 98 40.56 -40.59 -30.52
N THR A 99 39.99 -41.06 -31.64
CA THR A 99 38.83 -40.43 -32.28
C THR A 99 37.51 -40.71 -31.57
N SER A 100 37.31 -41.90 -30.98
CA SER A 100 36.13 -42.14 -30.14
C SER A 100 36.20 -41.36 -28.82
N GLU A 101 37.38 -41.26 -28.21
CA GLU A 101 37.62 -40.44 -27.01
C GLU A 101 37.38 -38.95 -27.28
N ARG A 102 37.91 -38.39 -28.38
CA ARG A 102 37.64 -37.01 -28.80
C ARG A 102 36.16 -36.74 -29.03
N ASN A 103 35.43 -37.68 -29.63
CA ASN A 103 33.98 -37.55 -29.86
C ASN A 103 33.19 -37.57 -28.53
N LEU A 104 33.52 -38.50 -27.62
CA LEU A 104 32.87 -38.60 -26.31
C LEU A 104 33.09 -37.34 -25.46
N ALA A 105 34.31 -36.81 -25.46
CA ALA A 105 34.64 -35.55 -24.77
C ALA A 105 33.87 -34.35 -25.35
N HIS A 106 33.63 -34.33 -26.67
CA HIS A 106 32.84 -33.29 -27.33
C HIS A 106 31.34 -33.40 -26.98
N GLU A 107 30.78 -34.62 -26.93
CA GLU A 107 29.39 -34.86 -26.54
C GLU A 107 29.12 -34.46 -25.08
N GLU A 108 30.01 -34.85 -24.16
CA GLU A 108 29.90 -34.46 -22.74
C GLU A 108 30.05 -32.94 -22.55
N LEU A 109 30.91 -32.27 -23.33
CA LEU A 109 31.01 -30.80 -23.34
C LEU A 109 29.72 -30.14 -23.86
N ILE A 110 29.09 -30.69 -24.91
CA ILE A 110 27.79 -30.23 -25.40
C ILE A 110 26.70 -30.40 -24.33
N LYS A 111 26.69 -31.52 -23.61
CA LYS A 111 25.77 -31.79 -22.50
C LYS A 111 25.96 -30.79 -21.36
N GLN A 112 27.18 -30.61 -20.87
CA GLN A 112 27.50 -29.61 -19.82
C GLN A 112 27.12 -28.19 -20.25
N LYS A 113 27.34 -27.82 -21.52
CA LYS A 113 26.90 -26.52 -22.07
C LYS A 113 25.37 -26.36 -22.04
N LYS A 114 24.60 -27.41 -22.33
CA LYS A 114 23.12 -27.39 -22.21
C LYS A 114 22.69 -27.25 -20.75
N ASP A 115 23.31 -28.01 -19.84
CA ASP A 115 22.98 -27.98 -18.41
C ASP A 115 23.26 -26.59 -17.80
N ILE A 116 24.40 -25.97 -18.12
CA ILE A 116 24.74 -24.60 -17.72
C ILE A 116 23.75 -23.59 -18.33
N SER A 117 23.37 -23.76 -19.60
CA SER A 117 22.39 -22.87 -20.26
C SER A 117 21.00 -22.96 -19.61
N MET A 118 20.59 -24.15 -19.17
CA MET A 118 19.34 -24.37 -18.43
C MET A 118 19.38 -23.75 -17.03
N GLN A 119 20.50 -23.92 -16.30
CA GLN A 119 20.70 -23.27 -15.01
C GLN A 119 20.70 -21.74 -15.13
N LEU A 120 21.34 -21.18 -16.16
CA LEU A 120 21.36 -19.73 -16.42
C LEU A 120 19.94 -19.20 -16.71
N SER A 121 19.15 -19.88 -17.54
CA SER A 121 17.76 -19.50 -17.82
C SER A 121 16.88 -19.55 -16.57
N SER A 122 17.06 -20.58 -15.72
CA SER A 122 16.37 -20.70 -14.43
C SER A 122 16.75 -19.57 -13.46
N ALA A 123 18.05 -19.22 -13.39
CA ALA A 123 18.55 -18.12 -12.57
C ALA A 123 18.02 -16.76 -13.05
N GLN A 124 18.04 -16.50 -14.37
CA GLN A 124 17.46 -15.29 -14.98
C GLN A 124 15.97 -15.16 -14.65
N SER A 125 15.20 -16.25 -14.79
CA SER A 125 13.78 -16.29 -14.45
C SER A 125 13.53 -15.97 -12.97
N ARG A 126 14.39 -16.47 -12.07
CA ARG A 126 14.36 -16.16 -10.63
C ARG A 126 14.69 -14.69 -10.35
N CYS A 127 15.68 -14.10 -11.04
CA CYS A 127 16.02 -12.67 -10.89
C CYS A 127 14.84 -11.78 -11.30
N ILE A 128 14.24 -12.02 -12.46
CA ILE A 128 13.08 -11.25 -12.96
C ILE A 128 11.90 -11.30 -11.97
N LEU A 129 11.65 -12.45 -11.33
CA LEU A 129 10.62 -12.59 -10.30
C LEU A 129 10.95 -11.75 -9.04
N LEU A 130 12.20 -11.76 -8.59
CA LEU A 130 12.65 -10.98 -7.44
C LEU A 130 12.64 -9.48 -7.72
N GLU A 131 12.97 -9.06 -8.94
CA GLU A 131 12.86 -7.67 -9.41
C GLU A 131 11.41 -7.19 -9.39
N LYS A 132 10.46 -7.98 -9.91
CA LYS A 132 9.02 -7.69 -9.84
C LYS A 132 8.52 -7.54 -8.39
N GLN A 133 8.95 -8.43 -7.49
CA GLN A 133 8.60 -8.37 -6.06
C GLN A 133 9.18 -7.15 -5.35
N LEU A 134 10.44 -6.81 -5.65
CA LEU A 134 11.09 -5.61 -5.15
C LEU A 134 10.38 -4.34 -5.64
N GLU A 135 9.99 -4.27 -6.91
CA GLU A 135 9.29 -3.12 -7.49
C GLU A 135 7.82 -3.00 -7.01
N TYR A 136 7.16 -4.11 -6.69
CA TYR A 136 5.91 -4.08 -5.95
C TYR A 136 6.11 -3.48 -4.54
N THR A 137 7.12 -3.95 -3.81
CA THR A 137 7.40 -3.48 -2.44
C THR A 137 7.78 -2.00 -2.40
N LYS A 138 8.61 -1.51 -3.34
CA LYS A 138 8.91 -0.08 -3.49
C LYS A 138 7.63 0.75 -3.66
N ARG A 139 6.74 0.35 -4.58
CA ARG A 139 5.49 1.07 -4.85
C ARG A 139 4.57 1.10 -3.64
N MET A 140 4.46 -0.01 -2.90
CA MET A 140 3.69 -0.09 -1.64
C MET A 140 4.25 0.85 -0.57
N VAL A 141 5.57 0.83 -0.33
CA VAL A 141 6.23 1.71 0.66
C VAL A 141 6.06 3.20 0.29
N LEU A 142 6.25 3.55 -0.99
CA LEU A 142 6.02 4.91 -1.48
C LEU A 142 4.55 5.35 -1.35
N ASN A 143 3.58 4.43 -1.41
CA ASN A 143 2.18 4.76 -1.19
C ASN A 143 1.91 5.10 0.29
N VAL A 144 2.32 4.20 1.20
CA VAL A 144 2.20 4.40 2.66
C VAL A 144 2.91 5.68 3.12
N GLU A 145 4.05 6.04 2.52
CA GLU A 145 4.75 7.29 2.83
C GLU A 145 3.98 8.54 2.35
N ARG A 146 3.31 8.49 1.19
CA ARG A 146 2.42 9.59 0.75
C ARG A 146 1.21 9.75 1.68
N GLU A 147 0.57 8.65 2.05
CA GLU A 147 -0.59 8.65 2.96
C GLU A 147 -0.23 9.22 4.34
N LYS A 148 0.89 8.76 4.91
CA LYS A 148 1.46 9.31 6.14
C LYS A 148 1.70 10.82 6.04
N ASN A 149 2.31 11.28 4.94
CA ASN A 149 2.60 12.71 4.76
C ASN A 149 1.32 13.53 4.61
N MET A 150 0.32 13.02 3.89
CA MET A 150 -1.01 13.65 3.77
C MET A 150 -1.72 13.75 5.13
N ILE A 151 -1.68 12.71 5.97
CA ILE A 151 -2.26 12.71 7.32
C ILE A 151 -1.54 13.72 8.22
N LEU A 152 -0.21 13.80 8.16
CA LEU A 152 0.58 14.79 8.91
C LEU A 152 0.27 16.23 8.46
N GLU A 153 0.08 16.47 7.16
CA GLU A 153 -0.30 17.79 6.63
C GLU A 153 -1.72 18.18 7.06
N GLN A 154 -2.69 17.26 6.99
CA GLN A 154 -4.05 17.48 7.52
C GLN A 154 -4.03 17.80 9.02
N GLN A 155 -3.24 17.07 9.81
CA GLN A 155 -3.08 17.34 11.24
C GLN A 155 -2.45 18.73 11.49
N ALA A 156 -1.47 19.13 10.69
CA ALA A 156 -0.84 20.45 10.74
C ALA A 156 -1.77 21.58 10.26
N GLN A 157 -2.71 21.31 9.35
CA GLN A 157 -3.78 22.26 9.00
C GLN A 157 -4.78 22.42 10.13
N LEU A 158 -5.34 21.33 10.66
CA LEU A 158 -6.35 21.37 11.72
C LEU A 158 -5.82 22.03 13.01
N GLN A 159 -4.53 21.85 13.33
CA GLN A 159 -3.88 22.57 14.43
C GLN A 159 -3.78 24.08 14.15
N ARG A 160 -3.42 24.50 12.92
CA ARG A 160 -3.39 25.94 12.53
C ARG A 160 -4.78 26.58 12.58
N GLU A 161 -5.82 25.87 12.14
CA GLU A 161 -7.20 26.35 12.19
C GLU A 161 -7.68 26.53 13.64
N LYS A 162 -7.42 25.54 14.50
CA LYS A 162 -7.69 25.61 15.94
C LYS A 162 -6.95 26.78 16.63
N GLU A 163 -5.69 27.02 16.28
CA GLU A 163 -4.93 28.17 16.77
C GLU A 163 -5.53 29.50 16.27
N GLN A 164 -5.93 29.58 15.01
CA GLN A 164 -6.57 30.76 14.42
C GLN A 164 -7.90 31.07 15.12
N ASP A 165 -8.73 30.07 15.40
CA ASP A 165 -9.99 30.24 16.14
C ASP A 165 -9.78 30.59 17.61
N HIS A 166 -8.75 30.05 18.25
CA HIS A 166 -8.36 30.48 19.60
C HIS A 166 -7.92 31.96 19.61
N MET A 167 -7.18 32.43 18.60
CA MET A 167 -6.84 33.85 18.44
C MET A 167 -8.09 34.73 18.21
N LYS A 168 -9.03 34.30 17.35
CA LYS A 168 -10.32 35.00 17.13
C LYS A 168 -11.14 35.08 18.43
N LEU A 169 -11.19 34.00 19.22
CA LEU A 169 -11.89 33.96 20.51
C LEU A 169 -11.25 34.91 21.53
N HIS A 170 -9.92 34.87 21.67
CA HIS A 170 -9.18 35.76 22.56
C HIS A 170 -9.40 37.24 22.21
N ALA A 171 -9.42 37.58 20.92
CA ALA A 171 -9.73 38.94 20.45
C ALA A 171 -11.17 39.37 20.78
N LYS A 172 -12.15 38.46 20.67
CA LYS A 172 -13.54 38.72 21.09
C LYS A 172 -13.67 38.92 22.61
N LEU A 173 -12.97 38.10 23.41
CA LEU A 173 -12.96 38.24 24.87
C LEU A 173 -12.34 39.57 25.31
N ALA A 174 -11.22 39.99 24.70
CA ALA A 174 -10.62 41.30 24.96
C ALA A 174 -11.56 42.47 24.61
N LYS A 175 -12.38 42.34 23.56
CA LYS A 175 -13.40 43.35 23.23
C LYS A 175 -14.57 43.37 24.24
N LEU A 176 -14.96 42.21 24.78
CA LEU A 176 -16.00 42.13 25.80
C LEU A 176 -15.56 42.76 27.13
N ASP A 177 -14.32 42.53 27.56
CA ASP A 177 -13.71 43.16 28.75
C ASP A 177 -13.70 44.71 28.67
N VAL A 178 -13.47 45.27 27.48
CA VAL A 178 -13.58 46.73 27.25
C VAL A 178 -15.02 47.20 27.38
N LEU A 179 -15.98 46.51 26.76
CA LEU A 179 -17.40 46.86 26.82
C LEU A 179 -17.98 46.72 28.24
N GLU A 180 -17.57 45.72 29.01
CA GLU A 180 -17.96 45.55 30.42
C GLU A 180 -17.49 46.75 31.27
N LYS A 181 -16.27 47.22 31.05
CA LYS A 181 -15.72 48.42 31.71
C LYS A 181 -16.44 49.70 31.28
N GLU A 182 -16.98 49.77 30.06
CA GLU A 182 -17.81 50.88 29.61
C GLU A 182 -19.22 50.83 30.23
N CYS A 183 -19.85 49.65 30.27
CA CYS A 183 -21.12 49.44 30.97
C CYS A 183 -21.01 49.84 32.45
N PHE A 184 -19.94 49.47 33.16
CA PHE A 184 -19.74 49.87 34.56
C PHE A 184 -19.59 51.40 34.74
N LYS A 185 -18.88 52.09 33.83
CA LYS A 185 -18.79 53.56 33.83
C LYS A 185 -20.16 54.21 33.56
N LEU A 186 -20.94 53.64 32.65
CA LEU A 186 -22.29 54.13 32.35
C LEU A 186 -23.24 53.92 33.54
N THR A 187 -23.25 52.75 34.18
CA THR A 187 -24.06 52.48 35.37
C THR A 187 -23.71 53.40 36.55
N THR A 188 -22.42 53.65 36.80
CA THR A 188 -22.00 54.60 37.86
C THR A 188 -22.38 56.05 37.53
N THR A 189 -22.34 56.44 36.25
CA THR A 189 -22.80 57.76 35.78
C THR A 189 -24.32 57.90 35.88
N GLN A 190 -25.07 56.88 35.46
CA GLN A 190 -26.54 56.81 35.54
C GLN A 190 -27.00 56.94 36.99
N LYS A 191 -26.45 56.12 37.90
CA LYS A 191 -26.80 56.20 39.34
C LYS A 191 -26.53 57.60 39.91
N THR A 192 -25.41 58.23 39.52
CA THR A 192 -25.07 59.60 39.92
C THR A 192 -26.07 60.64 39.37
N ALA A 193 -26.77 60.35 38.27
CA ALA A 193 -27.86 61.19 37.77
C ALA A 193 -29.19 60.90 38.49
N GLU A 194 -29.51 59.63 38.76
CA GLU A 194 -30.71 59.21 39.51
C GLU A 194 -30.71 59.80 40.93
N ASP A 195 -29.60 59.71 41.65
CA ASP A 195 -29.45 60.29 43.00
C ASP A 195 -29.63 61.83 42.98
N LYS A 196 -29.21 62.51 41.90
CA LYS A 196 -29.43 63.96 41.70
C LYS A 196 -30.89 64.29 41.39
N ILE A 197 -31.55 63.52 40.53
CA ILE A 197 -32.98 63.70 40.20
C ILE A 197 -33.81 63.55 41.46
N LYS A 198 -33.59 62.49 42.25
CA LYS A 198 -34.27 62.25 43.52
C LYS A 198 -34.14 63.42 44.51
N HIS A 199 -32.94 64.00 44.63
CA HIS A 199 -32.71 65.19 45.47
C HIS A 199 -33.44 66.44 44.96
N LEU A 200 -33.58 66.60 43.64
CA LEU A 200 -34.34 67.71 43.03
C LEU A 200 -35.85 67.50 43.19
N GLU A 201 -36.36 66.27 43.09
CA GLU A 201 -37.76 65.95 43.39
C GLU A 201 -38.14 66.19 44.85
N GLU A 202 -37.25 65.87 45.79
CA GLU A 202 -37.45 66.12 47.22
C GLU A 202 -37.53 67.64 47.50
N LYS A 203 -36.63 68.43 46.91
CA LYS A 203 -36.69 69.89 46.95
C LYS A 203 -37.94 70.47 46.28
N LEU A 204 -38.40 69.88 45.19
CA LEU A 204 -39.63 70.31 44.51
C LEU A 204 -40.85 70.12 45.43
N LYS A 205 -40.96 68.97 46.10
CA LYS A 205 -42.05 68.66 47.04
C LYS A 205 -42.08 69.61 48.24
N GLU A 206 -40.91 70.00 48.75
CA GLU A 206 -40.82 71.01 49.81
C GLU A 206 -41.25 72.41 49.31
N GLU A 207 -40.80 72.83 48.13
CA GLU A 207 -41.25 74.08 47.49
C GLU A 207 -42.77 74.11 47.25
N GLU A 208 -43.36 73.01 46.76
CA GLU A 208 -44.81 72.86 46.58
C GLU A 208 -45.55 72.95 47.92
N HIS A 209 -45.02 72.31 48.98
CA HIS A 209 -45.57 72.37 50.33
C HIS A 209 -45.53 73.80 50.90
N GLN A 210 -44.41 74.51 50.76
CA GLN A 210 -44.28 75.91 51.17
C GLN A 210 -45.24 76.82 50.40
N ARG A 211 -45.34 76.67 49.07
CA ARG A 211 -46.30 77.42 48.23
C ARG A 211 -47.74 77.16 48.66
N LYS A 212 -48.09 75.92 49.01
CA LYS A 212 -49.40 75.56 49.54
C LYS A 212 -49.69 76.22 50.89
N LEU A 213 -48.74 76.21 51.83
CA LEU A 213 -48.86 76.93 53.09
C LEU A 213 -49.05 78.45 52.90
N PHE A 214 -48.39 79.04 51.90
CA PHE A 214 -48.63 80.44 51.50
C PHE A 214 -50.04 80.65 50.91
N GLN A 215 -50.49 79.75 50.03
CA GLN A 215 -51.82 79.80 49.41
C GLN A 215 -52.93 79.63 50.45
N ASP A 216 -52.77 78.76 51.44
CA ASP A 216 -53.73 78.55 52.53
C ASP A 216 -53.81 79.78 53.44
N LYS A 217 -52.66 80.39 53.82
CA LYS A 217 -52.63 81.67 54.56
C LYS A 217 -53.29 82.82 53.78
N ALA A 218 -53.04 82.92 52.48
CA ALA A 218 -53.69 83.91 51.62
C ALA A 218 -55.20 83.66 51.52
N SER A 219 -55.61 82.41 51.35
CA SER A 219 -57.01 82.00 51.29
C SER A 219 -57.75 82.25 52.60
N GLN A 220 -57.13 82.02 53.75
CA GLN A 220 -57.66 82.37 55.07
C GLN A 220 -57.91 83.88 55.18
N LYS A 221 -56.92 84.71 54.80
CA LYS A 221 -57.02 86.18 54.81
C LYS A 221 -58.14 86.69 53.87
N ILE A 222 -58.34 86.04 52.72
CA ILE A 222 -59.45 86.32 51.79
C ILE A 222 -60.80 85.86 52.38
N LYS A 223 -60.87 84.71 53.06
CA LYS A 223 -62.08 84.20 53.72
C LYS A 223 -62.57 85.16 54.81
N CYS A 224 -61.66 85.71 55.60
CA CYS A 224 -61.96 86.74 56.60
C CYS A 224 -62.52 88.04 55.99
N LEU A 225 -62.31 88.31 54.69
CA LEU A 225 -62.80 89.50 53.99
C LEU A 225 -64.14 89.30 53.25
N LYS A 226 -64.64 88.07 53.06
CA LYS A 226 -65.85 87.80 52.26
C LYS A 226 -67.06 87.40 53.09
N ARG A 227 -67.79 88.41 53.59
CA ARG A 227 -69.13 88.28 54.20
C ARG A 227 -70.23 89.01 53.39
N ARG A 228 -70.26 88.86 52.06
CA ARG A 228 -71.36 89.36 51.19
C ARG A 228 -71.42 88.66 49.80
N PRO A 229 -72.61 88.33 49.26
CA PRO A 229 -72.84 87.81 47.88
C PRO A 229 -73.70 88.80 47.02
N PRO A 230 -74.16 88.46 45.78
CA PRO A 230 -73.39 88.06 44.60
C PRO A 230 -73.87 88.71 43.26
N GLN A 231 -73.11 88.55 42.16
CA GLN A 231 -73.48 88.54 40.71
C GLN A 231 -72.15 88.46 39.90
N GLN A 232 -71.91 87.79 38.77
CA GLN A 232 -72.64 87.10 37.68
C GLN A 232 -72.53 87.83 36.33
N ILE A 233 -71.86 87.19 35.35
CA ILE A 233 -71.93 87.38 33.87
C ILE A 233 -71.31 86.12 33.22
N CYS A 234 -71.58 85.86 31.93
CA CYS A 234 -71.35 84.56 31.27
C CYS A 234 -70.75 84.70 29.86
N SER A 235 -69.98 83.69 29.40
CA SER A 235 -70.00 83.25 27.99
C SER A 235 -69.49 81.80 27.86
N LYS A 236 -69.73 81.17 26.70
CA LYS A 236 -69.38 79.77 26.35
C LYS A 236 -68.28 79.74 25.28
N PHE A 237 -67.63 78.57 25.10
CA PHE A 237 -67.51 77.92 23.78
C PHE A 237 -67.19 76.42 23.95
N GLU A 238 -67.53 75.61 22.95
CA GLU A 238 -67.30 74.15 22.92
C GLU A 238 -65.94 73.77 22.31
N THR A 239 -65.42 72.58 22.64
CA THR A 239 -65.00 71.54 21.67
C THR A 239 -64.61 70.24 22.40
N LEU A 240 -65.05 69.11 21.83
CA LEU A 240 -64.62 67.72 22.06
C LEU A 240 -64.36 67.11 20.65
N PRO A 241 -63.64 65.98 20.43
CA PRO A 241 -63.99 64.66 21.00
C PRO A 241 -62.81 63.64 21.11
N ILE A 242 -63.14 62.32 21.11
CA ILE A 242 -62.28 61.15 20.79
C ILE A 242 -61.25 60.76 21.89
N MET A 243 -61.16 59.51 22.38
CA MET A 243 -61.92 58.26 22.16
C MET A 243 -61.90 57.39 23.46
N ALA A 244 -62.61 56.25 23.46
CA ALA A 244 -62.63 55.31 24.58
C ALA A 244 -61.47 54.28 24.52
N GLU A 245 -61.15 53.61 25.65
CA GLU A 245 -61.53 52.19 25.84
C GLU A 245 -61.04 51.53 27.15
N LYS A 246 -61.93 50.71 27.72
CA LYS A 246 -61.74 49.48 28.51
C LYS A 246 -63.06 48.68 28.40
N PRO A 247 -63.10 47.35 28.58
CA PRO A 247 -62.02 46.36 28.79
C PRO A 247 -62.06 45.21 27.75
N SER A 248 -61.21 44.18 27.91
CA SER A 248 -61.64 42.77 27.74
C SER A 248 -60.63 41.74 28.27
N ARG A 249 -61.17 40.61 28.75
CA ARG A 249 -60.47 39.32 28.80
C ARG A 249 -60.93 38.52 27.59
N THR A 250 -60.04 37.94 26.80
CA THR A 250 -60.43 36.89 25.85
C THR A 250 -59.36 35.81 25.74
N THR A 251 -59.78 34.57 25.90
CA THR A 251 -58.94 33.38 25.80
C THR A 251 -58.72 33.04 24.33
N SER A 252 -57.47 32.86 23.89
CA SER A 252 -57.14 32.23 22.61
C SER A 252 -56.50 30.86 22.85
N GLN A 253 -57.32 29.81 22.92
CA GLN A 253 -56.81 28.43 22.86
C GLN A 253 -56.36 28.13 21.42
N CYS A 254 -55.11 28.42 21.09
CA CYS A 254 -54.43 27.72 20.00
C CYS A 254 -54.12 26.30 20.47
N LYS A 255 -54.99 25.33 20.16
CA LYS A 255 -54.69 23.90 20.29
C LYS A 255 -53.63 23.50 19.25
N ALA A 256 -52.37 23.79 19.55
CA ALA A 256 -51.26 23.06 18.95
C ALA A 256 -51.33 21.61 19.46
N VAL A 257 -51.69 20.68 18.59
CA VAL A 257 -51.61 19.24 18.91
C VAL A 257 -50.12 18.86 18.91
N PRO A 258 -49.58 18.26 19.98
CA PRO A 258 -48.16 17.88 20.04
C PRO A 258 -47.90 16.57 19.25
N SER A 259 -48.17 16.57 17.95
CA SER A 259 -47.96 15.44 17.01
C SER A 259 -46.50 15.31 16.54
N ASP A 260 -45.53 15.66 17.38
CA ASP A 260 -44.10 15.62 17.05
C ASP A 260 -43.39 14.32 17.47
N SER A 261 -44.12 13.36 18.07
CA SER A 261 -43.55 12.06 18.47
C SER A 261 -43.31 11.16 17.25
N GLU A 262 -44.33 10.96 16.41
CA GLU A 262 -44.31 9.95 15.33
C GLU A 262 -43.29 10.26 14.22
N LYS A 263 -43.13 11.54 13.84
CA LYS A 263 -42.13 11.97 12.84
C LYS A 263 -40.70 11.62 13.27
N SER A 264 -40.39 11.67 14.57
CA SER A 264 -39.05 11.35 15.08
C SER A 264 -38.71 9.86 15.00
N ILE A 265 -39.72 8.99 15.12
CA ILE A 265 -39.59 7.53 15.04
C ILE A 265 -39.42 7.10 13.57
N SER A 266 -40.24 7.67 12.68
CA SER A 266 -40.19 7.43 11.23
C SER A 266 -38.79 7.62 10.63
N ILE A 267 -38.09 8.71 10.97
CA ILE A 267 -36.75 9.01 10.48
C ILE A 267 -35.73 7.92 10.88
N CYS A 268 -35.85 7.36 12.08
CA CYS A 268 -34.97 6.29 12.57
C CYS A 268 -35.21 4.96 11.84
N HIS A 269 -36.46 4.67 11.47
CA HIS A 269 -36.81 3.46 10.72
C HIS A 269 -36.26 3.51 9.28
N ASN A 270 -36.51 4.61 8.55
CA ASN A 270 -35.99 4.83 7.19
C ASN A 270 -34.44 4.75 7.14
N LEU A 271 -33.75 5.32 8.14
CA LEU A 271 -32.29 5.22 8.27
C LEU A 271 -31.79 3.79 8.50
N SER A 272 -32.62 2.93 9.09
CA SER A 272 -32.28 1.52 9.37
C SER A 272 -32.58 0.62 8.16
N GLU A 273 -33.68 0.86 7.45
CA GLU A 273 -34.01 0.19 6.18
C GLU A 273 -32.94 0.46 5.12
N LEU A 274 -32.55 1.73 4.92
CA LEU A 274 -31.47 2.10 4.01
C LEU A 274 -30.15 1.43 4.41
N LEU A 275 -29.86 1.32 5.71
CA LEU A 275 -28.63 0.68 6.19
C LEU A 275 -28.62 -0.82 5.88
N MET A 276 -29.75 -1.54 6.07
CA MET A 276 -29.84 -2.95 5.67
C MET A 276 -29.65 -3.12 4.16
N ALA A 277 -30.36 -2.36 3.33
CA ALA A 277 -30.22 -2.44 1.87
C ALA A 277 -28.77 -2.16 1.40
N MET A 278 -28.07 -1.22 2.05
CA MET A 278 -26.65 -0.98 1.78
C MET A 278 -25.76 -2.12 2.28
N GLN A 279 -26.09 -2.79 3.38
CA GLN A 279 -25.40 -3.98 3.86
C GLN A 279 -25.58 -5.15 2.88
N ASP A 280 -26.81 -5.41 2.45
CA ASP A 280 -27.17 -6.48 1.49
C ASP A 280 -26.42 -6.29 0.15
N GLU A 281 -26.32 -5.06 -0.36
CA GLU A 281 -25.53 -4.76 -1.56
C GLU A 281 -24.01 -4.93 -1.36
N LEU A 282 -23.47 -4.77 -0.13
CA LEU A 282 -22.07 -5.04 0.16
C LEU A 282 -21.82 -6.55 0.21
N ASP A 283 -22.73 -7.31 0.80
CA ASP A 283 -22.65 -8.77 0.87
C ASP A 283 -22.83 -9.39 -0.53
N GLN A 284 -23.70 -8.82 -1.38
CA GLN A 284 -23.81 -9.19 -2.81
C GLN A 284 -22.49 -8.99 -3.56
N MET A 285 -21.80 -7.87 -3.36
CA MET A 285 -20.48 -7.65 -3.97
C MET A 285 -19.40 -8.56 -3.38
N THR A 286 -19.51 -8.91 -2.09
CA THR A 286 -18.61 -9.85 -1.43
C THR A 286 -18.76 -11.27 -1.99
N MET A 287 -19.98 -11.70 -2.31
CA MET A 287 -20.23 -12.97 -3.03
C MET A 287 -19.63 -12.93 -4.44
N GLY A 288 -19.93 -11.89 -5.23
CA GLY A 288 -19.35 -11.74 -6.58
C GLY A 288 -17.82 -11.68 -6.60
N TYR A 289 -17.19 -11.14 -5.55
CA TYR A 289 -15.73 -11.17 -5.38
C TYR A 289 -15.20 -12.60 -5.18
N GLN A 290 -15.89 -13.43 -4.40
CA GLN A 290 -15.51 -14.83 -4.22
C GLN A 290 -15.75 -15.66 -5.49
N ASP A 291 -16.83 -15.40 -6.22
CA ASP A 291 -17.15 -16.08 -7.49
C ASP A 291 -16.07 -15.80 -8.55
N LEU A 292 -15.73 -14.53 -8.79
CA LEU A 292 -14.63 -14.13 -9.67
C LEU A 292 -13.28 -14.70 -9.20
N LEU A 293 -13.01 -14.70 -7.89
CA LEU A 293 -11.78 -15.25 -7.32
C LEU A 293 -11.71 -16.78 -7.40
N ASN A 294 -12.83 -17.49 -7.56
CA ASN A 294 -12.87 -18.91 -7.89
C ASN A 294 -12.68 -19.13 -9.39
N GLN A 295 -13.35 -18.35 -10.24
CA GLN A 295 -13.18 -18.39 -11.70
C GLN A 295 -11.71 -18.16 -12.12
N MET A 296 -11.00 -17.27 -11.43
CA MET A 296 -9.55 -17.04 -11.59
C MET A 296 -8.67 -18.26 -11.27
N LYS A 297 -9.11 -19.17 -10.39
CA LYS A 297 -8.38 -20.42 -10.06
C LYS A 297 -8.65 -21.54 -11.06
N GLU A 298 -9.82 -21.52 -11.69
CA GLU A 298 -10.28 -22.54 -12.65
C GLU A 298 -9.85 -22.23 -14.09
N THR A 299 -9.34 -21.02 -14.35
CA THR A 299 -8.99 -20.55 -15.70
C THR A 299 -7.50 -20.75 -16.01
N GLU A 300 -7.19 -21.53 -17.04
CA GLU A 300 -5.80 -21.78 -17.50
C GLU A 300 -5.26 -20.68 -18.44
N SER A 301 -6.11 -19.79 -18.94
CA SER A 301 -5.73 -18.76 -19.93
C SER A 301 -5.27 -17.46 -19.28
N GLN A 302 -3.97 -17.16 -19.38
CA GLN A 302 -3.32 -15.97 -18.81
C GLN A 302 -4.07 -14.64 -19.09
N SER A 303 -4.54 -14.42 -20.32
CA SER A 303 -5.23 -13.16 -20.66
C SER A 303 -6.58 -13.03 -19.95
N VAL A 304 -7.28 -14.14 -19.72
CA VAL A 304 -8.57 -14.14 -19.03
C VAL A 304 -8.36 -13.96 -17.52
N CYS A 305 -7.25 -14.48 -16.97
CA CYS A 305 -6.85 -14.16 -15.60
C CYS A 305 -6.55 -12.66 -15.43
N GLU A 306 -5.85 -12.02 -16.38
CA GLU A 306 -5.59 -10.57 -16.37
C GLU A 306 -6.88 -9.74 -16.48
N ASP A 307 -7.87 -10.17 -17.27
CA ASP A 307 -9.20 -9.55 -17.34
C ASP A 307 -9.95 -9.70 -15.99
N ILE A 308 -9.95 -10.89 -15.37
CA ILE A 308 -10.59 -11.15 -14.07
C ILE A 308 -9.91 -10.36 -12.94
N GLU A 309 -8.58 -10.24 -12.93
CA GLU A 309 -7.84 -9.38 -12.00
C GLU A 309 -8.30 -7.92 -12.13
N CYS A 310 -8.52 -7.43 -13.35
CA CYS A 310 -9.04 -6.08 -13.61
C CYS A 310 -10.52 -5.89 -13.21
N GLU A 311 -11.33 -6.95 -13.18
CA GLU A 311 -12.70 -6.88 -12.66
C GLU A 311 -12.73 -6.93 -11.12
N LEU A 312 -11.94 -7.82 -10.51
CA LEU A 312 -11.72 -7.88 -9.07
C LEU A 312 -11.23 -6.52 -8.52
N GLU A 313 -10.28 -5.86 -9.18
CA GLU A 313 -9.76 -4.56 -8.74
C GLU A 313 -10.83 -3.44 -8.78
N ARG A 314 -11.75 -3.48 -9.77
CA ARG A 314 -12.92 -2.57 -9.80
C ARG A 314 -13.92 -2.91 -8.69
N LEU A 315 -14.16 -4.19 -8.44
CA LEU A 315 -15.13 -4.65 -7.45
C LEU A 315 -14.68 -4.28 -6.03
N VAL A 316 -13.39 -4.45 -5.71
CA VAL A 316 -12.78 -4.01 -4.44
C VAL A 316 -12.97 -2.50 -4.24
N LYS A 317 -12.66 -1.67 -5.25
CA LYS A 317 -12.87 -0.21 -5.19
C LYS A 317 -14.35 0.16 -4.96
N LYS A 318 -15.29 -0.60 -5.53
CA LYS A 318 -16.74 -0.43 -5.32
C LYS A 318 -17.18 -0.87 -3.92
N MET A 319 -16.61 -1.94 -3.38
CA MET A 319 -16.83 -2.41 -2.00
C MET A 319 -16.30 -1.40 -0.96
N GLU A 320 -15.10 -0.86 -1.18
CA GLU A 320 -14.49 0.17 -0.34
C GLU A 320 -15.36 1.44 -0.27
N ILE A 321 -15.77 1.97 -1.43
CA ILE A 321 -16.68 3.12 -1.52
C ILE A 321 -18.00 2.86 -0.79
N LYS A 322 -18.58 1.65 -0.89
CA LYS A 322 -19.81 1.31 -0.16
C LYS A 322 -19.55 1.17 1.34
N GLY A 323 -18.42 0.61 1.76
CA GLY A 323 -17.99 0.53 3.16
C GLY A 323 -17.85 1.92 3.81
N GLU A 324 -17.30 2.90 3.09
CA GLU A 324 -17.32 4.30 3.53
C GLU A 324 -18.75 4.84 3.69
N GLN A 325 -19.64 4.59 2.73
CA GLN A 325 -21.02 5.08 2.77
C GLN A 325 -21.80 4.48 3.96
N ILE A 326 -21.67 3.17 4.20
CA ILE A 326 -22.23 2.49 5.38
C ILE A 326 -21.65 3.09 6.67
N SER A 327 -20.34 3.35 6.72
CA SER A 327 -19.69 3.96 7.89
C SER A 327 -20.22 5.38 8.18
N LYS A 328 -20.41 6.20 7.14
CA LYS A 328 -21.02 7.54 7.23
C LYS A 328 -22.49 7.47 7.67
N LEU A 329 -23.25 6.49 7.18
CA LEU A 329 -24.64 6.26 7.54
C LEU A 329 -24.78 5.77 9.00
N MET A 330 -23.93 4.84 9.44
CA MET A 330 -23.80 4.39 10.83
C MET A 330 -23.52 5.56 11.78
N GLN A 331 -22.55 6.42 11.45
CA GLN A 331 -22.22 7.60 12.24
C GLN A 331 -23.38 8.60 12.32
N HIS A 332 -24.13 8.78 11.23
CA HIS A 332 -25.34 9.60 11.22
C HIS A 332 -26.45 8.99 12.10
N GLN A 333 -26.72 7.68 11.96
CA GLN A 333 -27.73 6.97 12.77
C GLN A 333 -27.39 7.02 14.27
N GLU A 334 -26.12 6.87 14.64
CA GLU A 334 -25.65 7.02 16.03
C GLU A 334 -25.80 8.46 16.54
N SER A 335 -25.54 9.46 15.69
CA SER A 335 -25.71 10.88 16.03
C SER A 335 -27.17 11.25 16.23
N VAL A 336 -28.08 10.75 15.37
CA VAL A 336 -29.54 10.87 15.52
C VAL A 336 -30.01 10.21 16.82
N ARG A 337 -29.54 8.98 17.12
CA ARG A 337 -29.86 8.26 18.36
C ARG A 337 -29.41 9.03 19.61
N LYS A 338 -28.20 9.62 19.58
CA LYS A 338 -27.67 10.49 20.66
C LYS A 338 -28.49 11.78 20.83
N LEU A 339 -29.00 12.37 19.75
CA LEU A 339 -29.88 13.55 19.81
C LEU A 339 -31.27 13.19 20.37
N GLN A 340 -31.89 12.11 19.89
CA GLN A 340 -33.15 11.59 20.41
C GLN A 340 -33.06 11.30 21.91
N GLN A 341 -32.00 10.61 22.36
CA GLN A 341 -31.78 10.32 23.77
C GLN A 341 -31.63 11.59 24.62
N LYS A 342 -30.93 12.63 24.12
CA LYS A 342 -30.84 13.93 24.81
C LYS A 342 -32.20 14.62 24.95
N VAL A 343 -33.00 14.65 23.88
CA VAL A 343 -34.35 15.25 23.87
C VAL A 343 -35.31 14.49 24.81
N GLN A 344 -35.17 13.17 24.92
CA GLN A 344 -35.98 12.37 25.83
C GLN A 344 -35.54 12.53 27.30
N ASN A 345 -34.23 12.62 27.55
CA ASN A 345 -33.69 12.88 28.88
C ASN A 345 -34.08 14.26 29.42
N SER A 346 -34.03 15.32 28.59
CA SER A 346 -34.47 16.67 29.02
C SER A 346 -35.96 16.69 29.39
N LYS A 347 -36.79 15.95 28.66
CA LYS A 347 -38.22 15.79 28.94
C LYS A 347 -38.50 15.11 30.29
N MET A 348 -37.65 14.15 30.70
CA MET A 348 -37.75 13.48 31.99
C MET A 348 -37.33 14.38 33.17
N SER A 349 -36.34 15.27 32.96
CA SER A 349 -35.89 16.20 33.99
C SER A 349 -36.90 17.31 34.30
N GLU A 350 -37.70 17.76 33.33
CA GLU A 350 -38.76 18.76 33.57
C GLU A 350 -39.95 18.18 34.35
N THR A 351 -40.36 16.94 34.07
CA THR A 351 -41.50 16.30 34.74
C THR A 351 -41.23 15.92 36.20
N SER A 352 -39.96 15.88 36.62
CA SER A 352 -39.57 15.54 38.00
C SER A 352 -39.51 16.75 38.94
N ALA A 353 -39.68 17.98 38.44
CA ALA A 353 -39.48 19.21 39.22
C ALA A 353 -40.76 19.72 39.94
N ILE A 354 -41.91 19.08 39.77
CA ILE A 354 -43.21 19.58 40.26
C ILE A 354 -43.93 18.51 41.11
N GLN A 355 -43.30 18.10 42.22
CA GLN A 355 -43.96 17.45 43.36
C GLN A 355 -43.03 17.25 44.58
N GLN A 356 -42.76 18.32 45.35
CA GLN A 356 -42.66 18.29 46.83
C GLN A 356 -42.32 19.68 47.40
N GLU A 357 -43.33 20.37 47.91
CA GLU A 357 -43.20 21.26 49.07
C GLU A 357 -44.13 20.74 50.19
N ASP A 358 -44.03 21.36 51.38
CA ASP A 358 -44.82 21.11 52.59
C ASP A 358 -44.72 19.71 53.25
N SER A 359 -43.83 19.59 54.26
CA SER A 359 -44.28 19.37 55.66
C SER A 359 -43.16 19.34 56.75
N ASN A 360 -42.68 20.54 57.13
CA ASN A 360 -42.41 20.95 58.52
C ASN A 360 -41.24 20.33 59.36
N CYS A 361 -40.94 21.00 60.48
CA CYS A 361 -40.24 20.58 61.71
C CYS A 361 -38.68 20.47 61.77
N LYS A 362 -38.08 21.59 62.23
CA LYS A 362 -37.15 21.69 63.40
C LYS A 362 -35.98 20.69 63.53
N GLY A 363 -34.73 21.20 63.61
CA GLY A 363 -33.70 20.47 64.39
C GLY A 363 -32.21 20.87 64.30
N THR A 364 -31.79 21.79 65.17
CA THR A 364 -30.51 21.69 65.93
C THR A 364 -29.15 21.89 65.20
N LYS A 365 -28.16 22.34 66.00
CA LYS A 365 -26.77 22.69 65.62
C LYS A 365 -25.86 21.46 65.72
N ASN A 366 -24.76 21.40 64.94
CA ASN A 366 -23.38 21.08 65.38
C ASN A 366 -22.41 21.11 64.18
N ILE A 367 -21.31 21.87 64.21
CA ILE A 367 -20.00 21.62 64.86
C ILE A 367 -19.12 20.58 64.12
N LYS A 368 -18.25 21.12 63.24
CA LYS A 368 -16.77 20.99 63.26
C LYS A 368 -16.12 19.58 63.10
N ASN A 369 -15.33 19.40 62.04
CA ASN A 369 -13.91 18.95 62.00
C ASN A 369 -13.43 18.92 60.51
N SER A 370 -12.27 19.43 60.05
CA SER A 370 -10.85 19.34 60.50
C SER A 370 -10.21 18.00 60.09
N SER A 371 -9.04 17.89 59.41
CA SER A 371 -7.99 18.87 59.05
C SER A 371 -6.95 18.33 58.03
N ARG A 372 -6.38 19.20 57.16
CA ARG A 372 -4.97 19.19 56.61
C ARG A 372 -4.52 17.94 55.80
N LYS A 373 -3.41 17.85 55.04
CA LYS A 373 -2.27 18.68 54.50
C LYS A 373 -1.80 17.95 53.19
N CYS A 374 -0.90 18.34 52.27
CA CYS A 374 0.04 19.44 51.92
C CYS A 374 0.01 19.54 50.35
N LEU A 375 0.51 20.50 49.55
CA LEU A 375 1.68 21.40 49.51
C LEU A 375 3.06 20.79 49.14
N LEU A 376 3.44 20.96 47.85
CA LEU A 376 4.79 21.07 47.22
C LEU A 376 4.51 21.73 45.83
N THR A 377 4.90 22.96 45.43
CA THR A 377 6.21 23.66 45.30
C THR A 377 7.21 22.89 44.42
N ASN A 378 7.50 23.29 43.17
CA ASN A 378 8.22 24.52 42.80
C ASN A 378 8.07 24.89 41.31
N SER A 379 8.59 26.05 40.89
CA SER A 379 8.73 26.45 39.47
C SER A 379 10.19 26.49 39.01
N LEU A 380 10.40 26.10 37.75
CA LEU A 380 11.59 26.40 36.95
C LEU A 380 11.15 26.52 35.47
N GLN A 381 11.90 27.16 34.57
CA GLN A 381 12.65 28.42 34.68
C GLN A 381 12.85 28.89 33.23
N LYS A 382 12.58 30.17 32.95
CA LYS A 382 12.54 30.70 31.59
C LYS A 382 13.97 30.87 31.04
N ASN A 383 14.29 30.30 29.89
CA ASN A 383 15.54 30.61 29.18
C ASN A 383 15.35 30.54 27.65
N ASN A 384 15.18 31.70 27.02
CA ASN A 384 15.05 31.83 25.56
C ASN A 384 16.40 32.25 24.97
N ASN A 385 16.97 31.46 24.05
CA ASN A 385 18.06 31.95 23.18
C ASN A 385 18.24 31.10 21.92
N CYS A 386 17.33 31.25 20.95
CA CYS A 386 17.52 30.79 19.57
C CYS A 386 17.48 32.00 18.63
N ARG A 387 18.63 32.37 18.06
CA ARG A 387 18.69 33.29 16.92
C ARG A 387 18.42 32.51 15.63
N PRO A 388 17.70 33.07 14.63
CA PRO A 388 17.56 32.42 13.33
C PRO A 388 18.92 32.41 12.61
N ILE A 389 19.42 31.21 12.28
CA ILE A 389 20.62 31.06 11.45
C ILE A 389 20.24 31.34 9.99
N ARG A 390 20.81 32.42 9.43
CA ARG A 390 20.65 32.79 8.03
C ARG A 390 21.50 31.87 7.16
N VAL A 391 20.90 30.82 6.59
CA VAL A 391 21.54 29.97 5.59
C VAL A 391 21.61 30.68 4.23
N HIS A 392 22.80 31.17 3.90
CA HIS A 392 23.23 31.49 2.54
C HIS A 392 24.54 30.76 2.27
N ASN A 393 24.82 30.46 1.00
CA ASN A 393 26.02 29.77 0.51
C ASN A 393 26.19 28.32 1.02
N LEU A 394 25.45 27.39 0.41
CA LEU A 394 26.04 26.10 0.05
C LEU A 394 26.46 26.20 -1.42
N GLN A 395 27.78 26.28 -1.62
CA GLN A 395 28.42 26.59 -2.89
C GLN A 395 28.36 25.36 -3.81
N MET A 396 27.70 25.47 -4.97
CA MET A 396 27.59 24.36 -5.92
C MET A 396 28.97 23.89 -6.39
N LYS A 397 29.30 22.63 -6.06
CA LYS A 397 30.50 21.91 -6.53
C LYS A 397 30.11 20.52 -7.04
N LEU A 398 29.27 20.51 -8.06
CA LEU A 398 29.23 19.41 -9.03
C LEU A 398 30.09 19.85 -10.22
N ARG A 399 30.99 18.98 -10.67
CA ARG A 399 31.71 19.14 -11.93
C ARG A 399 30.87 18.56 -13.06
N ARG A 400 31.18 18.97 -14.29
CA ARG A 400 30.43 18.54 -15.48
C ARG A 400 30.53 17.04 -15.72
N ASP A 401 31.58 16.43 -15.19
CA ASP A 401 31.98 15.04 -15.37
C ASP A 401 31.31 14.10 -14.34
N ASP A 402 30.61 14.65 -13.34
CA ASP A 402 29.90 13.89 -12.30
C ASP A 402 28.51 13.36 -12.78
N ILE A 403 28.20 13.49 -14.09
CA ILE A 403 26.93 13.06 -14.71
C ILE A 403 27.23 12.07 -15.85
N MET A 404 27.38 10.80 -15.50
CA MET A 404 27.36 9.70 -16.47
C MET A 404 25.91 9.26 -16.70
N TRP A 405 25.46 9.30 -17.96
CA TRP A 405 24.27 8.57 -18.38
C TRP A 405 24.71 7.22 -18.93
N GLU A 406 24.18 6.14 -18.36
CA GLU A 406 24.32 4.79 -18.88
C GLU A 406 23.45 4.64 -20.15
N GLN A 407 23.94 3.90 -21.15
CA GLN A 407 23.45 3.96 -22.55
C GLN A 407 22.93 2.61 -23.04
#